data_AF-A0A1V3QCB8-F1
#
_entry.id   AF-A0A1V3QCB8-F1
#
_cell.length_a   1.000
_cell.length_b   1.000
_cell.length_c   1.000
_cell.angle_alpha   90.00
_cell.angle_beta   90.00
_cell.angle_gamma   90.00
#
_symmetry.space_group_name_H-M   'P 1'
#
loop_
_entity.id
_entity.type
_entity.pdbx_description
1 polymer ?
#
loop_
_entity_poly.entity_id
_entity_poly.type
_entity_poly.pdbx_seq_one_letter_code
_entity_poly.pdbx_strand_id
1 'polypeptide(L)'
;MIVLADEPAPAGADRLLGLWGNETAFVPQAAGTLVIDGRSDEWRASIGGFEAAVHRAGDRIDVSLPGDQGRFRGHLAADASAIDGFWIQPAGTTLSSAYATPLTLKPVQAGVWSGRVQPLADRVSQYLQIARGSDGALVASIANPEFNLGRSQLYKVAVDGDALTLSDPRRPAWQLHGNFDEDSGQLRLDWQGIGWFAFTRRDRDHAPGFYPRTPAATSYAYRQPLDLDDGWATSSLQDAGLDAHMIAALVESIERDAMTGPAAPQIQGVLIARHGKLVVEEYFHGFDRERKHDTRSAGKSFASLMVGLAMQHSTKLTPDTPVLSLLPQYQGLANPDPCKRQITVADLMSMTSGLACDDNDDKSPGNEDVMQSQHRQNDWYRYTLDLPMARAPGGNKAVYCSAGINLLGGVVGHATGMWLPAFFDTYIGRPLQMRDYHINLMPNGDAYLAGGIYLRPRDMLKLGQLYLAGGVWNGHRVIDRHWVDLSTIRHAEFAPDHGYGYAWHLHAMKSVGHDYREYAAEGNGGQFIIVVPELDITVVITAGNYGDFKTWYPLQDLVAKYIIPAANKQ
;
A
#
# COMPACT_ATOMS: atom_id res chain seq x y z
N MET A 1 -5.79 28.62 43.03
CA MET A 1 -5.43 29.79 42.22
C MET A 1 -3.93 29.74 42.02
N ILE A 2 -3.48 29.11 40.93
CA ILE A 2 -2.06 28.92 40.63
C ILE A 2 -1.72 29.96 39.58
N VAL A 3 -0.74 30.79 39.93
CA VAL A 3 -0.23 31.90 39.12
C VAL A 3 0.46 31.31 37.90
N LEU A 4 -0.04 31.67 36.71
CA LEU A 4 0.69 31.50 35.46
C LEU A 4 1.86 32.47 35.50
N ALA A 5 3.07 31.95 35.64
CA ALA A 5 4.27 32.70 35.29
C ALA A 5 4.44 32.56 33.77
N ASP A 6 4.35 33.69 33.06
CA ASP A 6 4.90 33.82 31.71
C ASP A 6 6.42 33.58 31.81
N GLU A 7 6.88 32.40 31.38
CA GLU A 7 8.29 32.23 31.07
C GLU A 7 8.62 33.08 29.83
N PRO A 8 9.73 33.85 29.83
CA PRO A 8 10.12 34.60 28.65
C PRO A 8 10.40 33.64 27.48
N ALA A 9 9.97 34.01 26.27
CA ALA A 9 10.26 33.25 25.07
C ALA A 9 11.80 33.06 24.91
N PRO A 10 12.28 31.85 24.54
CA PRO A 10 13.71 31.61 24.36
C PRO A 10 14.30 32.58 23.35
N ALA A 11 15.45 33.20 23.67
CA ALA A 11 16.13 34.12 22.75
C ALA A 11 17.09 33.36 21.81
N GLY A 12 17.21 33.82 20.56
CA GLY A 12 18.15 33.25 19.59
C GLY A 12 17.73 31.87 19.07
N ALA A 13 18.70 30.99 18.77
CA ALA A 13 18.45 29.69 18.15
C ALA A 13 17.60 28.73 19.03
N ASP A 14 17.51 29.00 20.33
CA ASP A 14 16.80 28.18 21.31
C ASP A 14 15.28 28.23 21.10
N ARG A 15 14.79 29.28 20.44
CA ARG A 15 13.40 29.37 20.01
C ARG A 15 13.02 28.26 19.04
N LEU A 16 13.97 27.62 18.35
CA LEU A 16 13.67 26.54 17.43
C LEU A 16 13.56 25.17 18.12
N LEU A 17 13.97 25.03 19.38
CA LEU A 17 13.93 23.77 20.10
C LEU A 17 12.49 23.24 20.26
N GLY A 18 12.34 21.93 20.14
CA GLY A 18 11.06 21.23 20.30
C GLY A 18 10.60 20.53 19.03
N LEU A 19 9.35 20.06 19.10
CA LEU A 19 8.69 19.36 18.01
C LEU A 19 7.85 20.34 17.20
N TRP A 20 8.00 20.27 15.89
CA TRP A 20 7.25 21.03 14.90
C TRP A 20 6.50 20.07 14.00
N GLY A 21 5.28 20.42 13.58
CA GLY A 21 4.43 19.56 12.75
C GLY A 21 3.75 20.32 11.64
N ASN A 22 3.65 19.67 10.48
CA ASN A 22 2.90 20.09 9.32
C ASN A 22 2.06 18.91 8.82
N GLU A 23 0.81 19.16 8.47
CA GLU A 23 -0.07 18.21 7.83
C GLU A 23 -0.71 18.92 6.64
N THR A 24 -0.23 18.60 5.44
CA THR A 24 -0.67 19.24 4.19
C THR A 24 -1.40 18.21 3.34
N ALA A 25 -2.63 18.52 2.93
CA ALA A 25 -3.35 17.79 1.89
C ALA A 25 -3.30 18.60 0.60
N PHE A 26 -2.95 17.95 -0.51
CA PHE A 26 -2.91 18.59 -1.83
C PHE A 26 -4.32 18.62 -2.44
N VAL A 27 -4.74 19.79 -2.91
CA VAL A 27 -6.05 20.06 -3.52
C VAL A 27 -5.88 20.80 -4.85
N PRO A 28 -6.83 20.66 -5.81
CA PRO A 28 -8.08 19.91 -5.71
C PRO A 28 -8.02 18.52 -6.37
N GLN A 29 -8.51 17.51 -5.65
CA GLN A 29 -9.05 16.32 -6.29
C GLN A 29 -10.58 16.44 -6.25
N ALA A 30 -11.27 16.19 -7.36
CA ALA A 30 -12.73 16.23 -7.37
C ALA A 30 -13.30 15.14 -6.45
N ALA A 31 -14.07 15.56 -5.45
CA ALA A 31 -14.62 14.71 -4.41
C ALA A 31 -16.04 15.13 -4.05
N GLY A 32 -16.77 14.27 -3.35
CA GLY A 32 -18.15 14.52 -2.93
C GLY A 32 -19.16 13.74 -3.76
N THR A 33 -20.36 14.28 -3.92
CA THR A 33 -21.44 13.58 -4.62
C THR A 33 -21.30 13.76 -6.13
N LEU A 34 -21.03 12.68 -6.85
CA LEU A 34 -21.20 12.63 -8.30
C LEU A 34 -22.67 12.39 -8.61
N VAL A 35 -23.26 13.26 -9.42
CA VAL A 35 -24.62 13.11 -9.95
C VAL A 35 -24.53 12.95 -11.46
N ILE A 36 -25.25 11.97 -12.01
CA ILE A 36 -25.50 11.81 -13.45
C ILE A 36 -26.98 12.08 -13.69
N ASP A 37 -27.29 13.14 -14.42
CA ASP A 37 -28.63 13.52 -14.83
C ASP A 37 -28.83 13.15 -16.31
N GLY A 38 -29.68 12.15 -16.52
CA GLY A 38 -30.02 11.61 -17.82
C GLY A 38 -31.43 11.96 -18.31
N ARG A 39 -32.07 12.97 -17.71
CA ARG A 39 -33.46 13.35 -18.04
C ARG A 39 -33.59 14.12 -19.36
N SER A 40 -32.51 14.73 -19.83
CA SER A 40 -32.42 15.40 -21.15
C SER A 40 -31.75 14.52 -22.20
N ASP A 41 -31.86 14.92 -23.47
CA ASP A 41 -31.13 14.26 -24.57
C ASP A 41 -29.60 14.37 -24.39
N GLU A 42 -29.13 15.48 -23.82
CA GLU A 42 -27.74 15.64 -23.40
C GLU A 42 -27.60 15.29 -21.91
N TRP A 43 -27.03 14.13 -21.61
CA TRP A 43 -26.76 13.72 -20.23
C TRP A 43 -25.62 14.57 -19.65
N ARG A 44 -25.77 14.97 -18.38
CA ARG A 44 -24.82 15.83 -17.66
C ARG A 44 -24.37 15.14 -16.37
N ALA A 45 -23.12 15.34 -16.02
CA ALA A 45 -22.56 14.94 -14.74
C ALA A 45 -22.11 16.16 -13.95
N SER A 46 -22.32 16.15 -12.63
CA SER A 46 -21.87 17.21 -11.74
C SER A 46 -21.22 16.65 -10.47
N ILE A 47 -20.11 17.25 -10.04
CA ILE A 47 -19.41 16.91 -8.79
C ILE A 47 -18.56 18.09 -8.33
N GLY A 48 -18.65 18.48 -7.06
CA GLY A 48 -17.71 19.43 -6.45
C GLY A 48 -17.56 20.77 -7.20
N GLY A 49 -18.61 21.26 -7.86
CA GLY A 49 -18.59 22.48 -8.68
C GLY A 49 -18.16 22.29 -10.14
N PHE A 50 -17.73 21.09 -10.53
CA PHE A 50 -17.50 20.71 -11.92
C PHE A 50 -18.80 20.24 -12.57
N GLU A 51 -18.94 20.57 -13.86
CA GLU A 51 -19.92 19.99 -14.76
C GLU A 51 -19.21 19.39 -15.98
N ALA A 52 -19.71 18.25 -16.46
CA ALA A 52 -19.19 17.57 -17.65
C ALA A 52 -20.33 16.92 -18.45
N ALA A 53 -20.13 16.79 -19.76
CA ALA A 53 -21.00 15.96 -20.59
C ALA A 53 -20.78 14.48 -20.27
N VAL A 54 -21.87 13.71 -20.29
CA VAL A 54 -21.80 12.25 -20.17
C VAL A 54 -21.79 11.65 -21.57
N HIS A 55 -20.77 10.86 -21.86
CA HIS A 55 -20.69 10.10 -23.10
C HIS A 55 -21.30 8.72 -22.89
N ARG A 56 -22.30 8.37 -23.69
CA ARG A 56 -22.98 7.07 -23.62
C ARG A 56 -22.76 6.26 -24.89
N ALA A 57 -22.41 4.98 -24.72
CA ALA A 57 -22.31 4.01 -25.79
C ALA A 57 -22.95 2.69 -25.36
N GLY A 58 -24.22 2.48 -25.70
CA GLY A 58 -25.02 1.38 -25.14
C GLY A 58 -25.29 1.59 -23.66
N ASP A 59 -24.92 0.60 -22.84
CA ASP A 59 -24.94 0.65 -21.38
C ASP A 59 -23.74 1.39 -20.78
N ARG A 60 -22.67 1.60 -21.55
CA ARG A 60 -21.45 2.26 -21.08
C ARG A 60 -21.67 3.75 -20.85
N ILE A 61 -21.21 4.23 -19.69
CA ILE A 61 -21.27 5.61 -19.22
C ILE A 61 -19.85 6.08 -18.95
N ASP A 62 -19.41 7.12 -19.64
CA ASP A 62 -18.11 7.75 -19.45
C ASP A 62 -18.29 9.25 -19.13
N VAL A 63 -17.54 9.74 -18.14
CA VAL A 63 -17.48 11.15 -17.76
C VAL A 63 -16.03 11.55 -17.58
N SER A 64 -15.62 12.66 -18.18
CA SER A 64 -14.29 13.25 -17.99
C SER A 64 -14.45 14.69 -17.53
N LEU A 65 -13.92 15.02 -16.36
CA LEU A 65 -13.93 16.39 -15.85
C LEU A 65 -12.91 17.25 -16.61
N PRO A 66 -13.18 18.56 -16.77
CA PRO A 66 -12.22 19.47 -17.37
C PRO A 66 -10.92 19.54 -16.56
N GLY A 67 -9.79 19.75 -17.24
CA GLY A 67 -8.47 19.89 -16.59
C GLY A 67 -7.94 18.60 -15.94
N ASP A 68 -8.37 17.44 -16.43
CA ASP A 68 -8.01 16.10 -15.91
C ASP A 68 -8.26 15.93 -14.41
N GLN A 69 -9.29 16.60 -13.88
CA GLN A 69 -9.60 16.59 -12.44
C GLN A 69 -10.24 15.27 -11.95
N GLY A 70 -10.44 14.32 -12.86
CA GLY A 70 -11.00 13.00 -12.60
C GLY A 70 -11.92 12.53 -13.72
N ARG A 71 -12.18 11.23 -13.72
CA ARG A 71 -13.02 10.55 -14.71
C ARG A 71 -13.89 9.50 -14.02
N PHE A 72 -15.07 9.26 -14.55
CA PHE A 72 -15.91 8.12 -14.18
C PHE A 72 -16.13 7.23 -15.40
N ARG A 73 -16.02 5.91 -15.22
CA ARG A 73 -16.34 4.90 -16.22
C ARG A 73 -17.23 3.86 -15.56
N GLY A 74 -18.40 3.60 -16.12
CA GLY A 74 -19.33 2.61 -15.58
C GLY A 74 -20.31 2.05 -16.61
N HIS A 75 -21.18 1.18 -16.14
CA HIS A 75 -22.21 0.50 -16.90
C HIS A 75 -23.57 0.70 -16.22
N LEU A 76 -24.54 1.20 -16.97
CA LEU A 76 -25.92 1.35 -16.54
C LEU A 76 -26.61 -0.02 -16.56
N ALA A 77 -27.14 -0.45 -15.41
CA ALA A 77 -27.93 -1.67 -15.33
C ALA A 77 -29.15 -1.61 -16.25
N ALA A 78 -29.54 -2.74 -16.85
CA ALA A 78 -30.64 -2.80 -17.82
C ALA A 78 -31.99 -2.34 -17.24
N ASP A 79 -32.19 -2.52 -15.94
CA ASP A 79 -33.37 -2.05 -15.19
C ASP A 79 -33.21 -0.64 -14.61
N ALA A 80 -32.11 0.04 -14.94
CA ALA A 80 -31.73 1.36 -14.43
C ALA A 80 -31.54 1.43 -12.90
N SER A 81 -31.40 0.29 -12.21
CA SER A 81 -31.28 0.22 -10.75
C SER A 81 -29.95 0.77 -10.20
N ALA A 82 -28.92 0.86 -11.04
CA ALA A 82 -27.61 1.41 -10.69
C ALA A 82 -26.79 1.76 -11.94
N ILE A 83 -25.76 2.58 -11.75
CA ILE A 83 -24.60 2.66 -12.65
C ILE A 83 -23.38 2.17 -11.87
N ASP A 84 -22.89 0.98 -12.20
CA ASP A 84 -21.73 0.38 -11.55
C ASP A 84 -20.46 0.70 -12.34
N GLY A 85 -19.43 1.20 -11.66
CA GLY A 85 -18.22 1.63 -12.34
C GLY A 85 -17.09 1.98 -11.40
N PHE A 86 -16.23 2.87 -11.88
CA PHE A 86 -15.02 3.31 -11.19
C PHE A 86 -14.88 4.81 -11.32
N TRP A 87 -14.58 5.45 -10.21
CA TRP A 87 -13.93 6.76 -10.20
C TRP A 87 -12.44 6.59 -10.46
N ILE A 88 -11.90 7.32 -11.42
CA ILE A 88 -10.48 7.33 -11.76
C ILE A 88 -9.95 8.71 -11.41
N GLN A 89 -9.19 8.78 -10.31
CA GLN A 89 -8.46 10.00 -9.95
C GLN A 89 -7.16 10.09 -10.77
N PRO A 90 -6.75 11.30 -11.19
CA PRO A 90 -5.46 11.50 -11.83
C PRO A 90 -4.31 11.28 -10.85
N ALA A 91 -3.08 11.25 -11.39
CA ALA A 91 -1.89 11.37 -10.56
C ALA A 91 -1.87 12.72 -9.81
N GLY A 92 -1.35 12.71 -8.59
CA GLY A 92 -1.24 13.87 -7.72
C GLY A 92 0.20 14.36 -7.56
N THR A 93 0.42 15.16 -6.52
CA THR A 93 1.74 15.66 -6.11
C THR A 93 2.61 14.57 -5.51
N THR A 94 2.08 13.75 -4.60
CA THR A 94 2.84 12.62 -4.01
C THR A 94 2.41 11.26 -4.51
N LEU A 95 1.22 11.18 -5.10
CA LEU A 95 0.69 9.99 -5.73
C LEU A 95 1.03 10.00 -7.22
N SER A 96 2.16 9.40 -7.62
CA SER A 96 2.66 9.43 -9.01
C SER A 96 1.80 8.68 -10.04
N SER A 97 0.81 7.90 -9.59
CA SER A 97 -0.09 7.12 -10.44
C SER A 97 -1.52 7.65 -10.37
N ALA A 98 -2.28 7.44 -11.45
CA ALA A 98 -3.73 7.50 -11.37
C ALA A 98 -4.27 6.29 -10.59
N TYR A 99 -5.44 6.41 -9.96
CA TYR A 99 -6.05 5.31 -9.21
C TYR A 99 -7.51 5.11 -9.60
N ALA A 100 -7.90 3.85 -9.79
CA ALA A 100 -9.28 3.43 -9.97
C ALA A 100 -9.88 3.00 -8.62
N THR A 101 -11.03 3.56 -8.28
CA THR A 101 -11.80 3.28 -7.06
C THR A 101 -13.20 2.83 -7.46
N PRO A 102 -13.69 1.65 -7.02
CA PRO A 102 -15.06 1.22 -7.34
C PRO A 102 -16.09 2.25 -6.86
N LEU A 103 -17.11 2.50 -7.68
CA LEU A 103 -18.18 3.42 -7.40
C LEU A 103 -19.49 2.93 -8.01
N THR A 104 -20.50 2.79 -7.16
CA THR A 104 -21.89 2.54 -7.59
C THR A 104 -22.71 3.81 -7.43
N LEU A 105 -23.32 4.26 -8.52
CA LEU A 105 -24.29 5.36 -8.50
C LEU A 105 -25.70 4.77 -8.40
N LYS A 106 -26.44 5.15 -7.36
CA LYS A 106 -27.81 4.70 -7.11
C LYS A 106 -28.83 5.72 -7.62
N PRO A 107 -30.00 5.29 -8.12
CA PRO A 107 -31.04 6.19 -8.55
C PRO A 107 -31.54 7.03 -7.36
N VAL A 108 -31.63 8.34 -7.56
CA VAL A 108 -32.24 9.28 -6.61
C VAL A 108 -33.57 9.84 -7.14
N GLN A 109 -33.74 9.80 -8.46
CA GLN A 109 -34.97 10.07 -9.18
C GLN A 109 -34.93 9.26 -10.49
N ALA A 110 -36.08 9.04 -11.13
CA ALA A 110 -36.11 8.47 -12.47
C ALA A 110 -35.18 9.26 -13.42
N GLY A 111 -34.20 8.57 -14.02
CA GLY A 111 -33.21 9.18 -14.91
C GLY A 111 -32.10 9.95 -14.21
N VAL A 112 -31.97 9.89 -12.87
CA VAL A 112 -30.92 10.57 -12.12
C VAL A 112 -30.27 9.61 -11.13
N TRP A 113 -28.95 9.47 -11.20
CA TRP A 113 -28.15 8.61 -10.33
C TRP A 113 -27.13 9.43 -9.55
N SER A 114 -26.82 9.00 -8.33
CA SER A 114 -25.76 9.64 -7.55
C SER A 114 -24.98 8.65 -6.69
N GLY A 115 -23.73 8.99 -6.41
CA GLY A 115 -22.85 8.23 -5.52
C GLY A 115 -21.72 9.11 -4.98
N ARG A 116 -21.15 8.70 -3.85
CA ARG A 116 -20.11 9.46 -3.17
C ARG A 116 -18.73 9.06 -3.70
N VAL A 117 -18.04 10.02 -4.29
CA VAL A 117 -16.64 9.93 -4.69
C VAL A 117 -15.76 10.35 -3.52
N GLN A 118 -14.87 9.45 -3.11
CA GLN A 118 -13.84 9.70 -2.10
C GLN A 118 -12.49 9.28 -2.70
N PRO A 119 -11.73 10.24 -3.26
CA PRO A 119 -10.40 9.95 -3.78
C PRO A 119 -9.43 9.53 -2.67
N LEU A 120 -8.41 8.76 -3.04
CA LEU A 120 -7.25 8.51 -2.20
C LEU A 120 -6.56 9.83 -1.89
N ALA A 121 -6.50 10.17 -0.60
CA ALA A 121 -5.98 11.44 -0.16
C ALA A 121 -4.48 11.59 -0.48
N ASP A 122 -4.15 12.57 -1.30
CA ASP A 122 -2.78 13.03 -1.50
C ASP A 122 -2.41 13.98 -0.36
N ARG A 123 -1.64 13.47 0.60
CA ARG A 123 -1.27 14.22 1.80
C ARG A 123 0.12 13.87 2.28
N VAL A 124 0.75 14.82 2.94
CA VAL A 124 2.04 14.66 3.60
C VAL A 124 1.93 15.19 5.02
N SER A 125 2.27 14.34 5.99
CA SER A 125 2.46 14.75 7.38
C SER A 125 3.96 14.76 7.67
N GLN A 126 4.49 15.86 8.19
CA GLN A 126 5.90 16.02 8.52
C GLN A 126 6.04 16.49 9.95
N TYR A 127 6.88 15.81 10.72
CA TYR A 127 7.28 16.25 12.05
C TYR A 127 8.77 16.48 12.09
N LEU A 128 9.17 17.66 12.55
CA LEU A 128 10.54 18.08 12.67
C LEU A 128 10.87 18.25 14.14
N GLN A 129 11.69 17.36 14.68
CA GLN A 129 12.21 17.47 16.04
C GLN A 129 13.57 18.17 16.00
N ILE A 130 13.65 19.36 16.57
CA ILE A 130 14.90 20.11 16.75
C ILE A 130 15.36 19.98 18.20
N ALA A 131 16.63 19.63 18.40
CA ALA A 131 17.24 19.44 19.70
C ALA A 131 18.71 19.90 19.71
N ARG A 132 19.31 20.00 20.89
CA ARG A 132 20.76 20.17 21.03
C ARG A 132 21.45 18.81 20.93
N GLY A 133 22.47 18.73 20.09
CA GLY A 133 23.43 17.62 20.05
C GLY A 133 24.37 17.64 21.26
N SER A 134 25.17 16.59 21.40
CA SER A 134 26.14 16.44 22.49
C SER A 134 27.22 17.52 22.52
N ASP A 135 27.48 18.17 21.39
CA ASP A 135 28.41 19.28 21.22
C ASP A 135 27.75 20.66 21.39
N GLY A 136 26.46 20.69 21.74
CA GLY A 136 25.65 21.91 21.90
C GLY A 136 25.09 22.48 20.58
N ALA A 137 25.50 21.95 19.42
CA ALA A 137 24.98 22.37 18.13
C ALA A 137 23.52 21.93 17.94
N LEU A 138 22.76 22.65 17.11
CA LEU A 138 21.40 22.24 16.79
C LEU A 138 21.40 21.10 15.77
N VAL A 139 20.59 20.09 16.06
CA VAL A 139 20.31 18.97 15.18
C VAL A 139 18.82 18.81 14.98
N ALA A 140 18.45 18.29 13.82
CA ALA A 140 17.07 18.01 13.46
C ALA A 140 16.89 16.56 13.03
N SER A 141 15.73 16.00 13.35
CA SER A 141 15.24 14.77 12.72
C SER A 141 13.86 15.02 12.11
N ILE A 142 13.64 14.44 10.94
CA ILE A 142 12.38 14.55 10.21
C ILE A 142 11.65 13.21 10.30
N ALA A 143 10.33 13.27 10.46
CA ALA A 143 9.44 12.13 10.48
C ALA A 143 8.30 12.35 9.52
N ASN A 144 8.10 11.40 8.60
CA ASN A 144 6.95 11.38 7.69
C ASN A 144 6.42 9.96 7.65
N PRO A 145 5.26 9.69 8.27
CA PRO A 145 4.76 8.32 8.37
C PRO A 145 4.20 7.81 7.02
N GLU A 146 3.77 8.67 6.10
CA GLU A 146 3.16 8.22 4.84
C GLU A 146 4.16 7.63 3.84
N PHE A 147 5.35 8.21 3.71
CA PHE A 147 6.28 7.88 2.62
C PHE A 147 7.73 7.76 3.07
N ASN A 148 8.00 7.91 4.37
CA ASN A 148 9.34 7.95 4.95
C ASN A 148 10.21 9.12 4.40
N LEU A 149 9.61 10.24 3.99
CA LEU A 149 10.33 11.41 3.49
C LEU A 149 11.29 11.99 4.55
N GLY A 150 12.58 12.12 4.19
CA GLY A 150 13.63 12.71 5.05
C GLY A 150 14.27 11.73 6.04
N ARG A 151 13.82 10.47 6.14
CA ARG A 151 14.29 9.54 7.18
C ARG A 151 15.46 8.67 6.79
N SER A 152 16.63 9.30 6.69
CA SER A 152 17.89 8.53 6.72
C SER A 152 19.02 9.20 7.48
N GLN A 153 18.79 10.29 8.23
CA GLN A 153 19.84 10.89 9.05
C GLN A 153 19.34 11.90 10.10
N LEU A 154 20.26 12.28 10.98
CA LEU A 154 20.22 13.53 11.72
C LEU A 154 20.77 14.65 10.83
N TYR A 155 20.05 15.76 10.75
CA TYR A 155 20.44 16.96 10.03
C TYR A 155 21.16 17.93 10.95
N LYS A 156 22.19 18.61 10.44
CA LYS A 156 22.75 19.78 11.12
C LYS A 156 21.85 20.99 10.83
N VAL A 157 21.54 21.76 11.86
CA VAL A 157 20.74 22.98 11.74
C VAL A 157 21.64 24.19 11.91
N ALA A 158 21.76 24.99 10.86
CA ALA A 158 22.40 26.31 10.90
C ALA A 158 21.32 27.39 10.96
N VAL A 159 21.56 28.45 11.75
CA VAL A 159 20.62 29.56 11.96
C VAL A 159 21.37 30.87 11.75
N ASP A 160 20.82 31.76 10.93
CA ASP A 160 21.31 33.12 10.70
C ASP A 160 20.13 34.10 10.73
N GLY A 161 19.98 34.82 11.84
CA GLY A 161 18.77 35.58 12.14
C GLY A 161 17.53 34.68 12.14
N ASP A 162 16.60 34.96 11.24
CA ASP A 162 15.38 34.17 11.03
C ASP A 162 15.55 33.07 9.98
N ALA A 163 16.64 33.08 9.21
CA ALA A 163 16.92 32.05 8.22
C ALA A 163 17.46 30.79 8.90
N LEU A 164 17.09 29.63 8.36
CA LEU A 164 17.57 28.33 8.82
C LEU A 164 17.97 27.44 7.64
N THR A 165 18.95 26.57 7.84
CA THR A 165 19.33 25.56 6.87
C THR A 165 19.53 24.21 7.56
N LEU A 166 18.84 23.18 7.07
CA LEU A 166 19.07 21.78 7.43
C LEU A 166 19.99 21.16 6.39
N SER A 167 21.12 20.62 6.82
CA SER A 167 22.08 19.94 5.94
C SER A 167 22.23 18.47 6.32
N ASP A 168 22.24 17.61 5.31
CA ASP A 168 22.53 16.18 5.46
C ASP A 168 24.05 15.99 5.57
N PRO A 169 24.58 15.50 6.71
CA PRO A 169 26.02 15.26 6.87
C PRO A 169 26.58 14.20 5.91
N ARG A 170 25.74 13.29 5.41
CA ARG A 170 26.11 12.22 4.47
C ARG A 170 25.98 12.67 3.02
N ARG A 171 25.16 13.68 2.74
CA ARG A 171 24.98 14.29 1.41
C ARG A 171 25.01 15.82 1.54
N PRO A 172 26.20 16.45 1.65
CA PRO A 172 26.31 17.89 1.90
C PRO A 172 25.65 18.80 0.86
N ALA A 173 25.46 18.31 -0.37
CA ALA A 173 24.75 18.99 -1.44
C ALA A 173 23.22 19.02 -1.24
N TRP A 174 22.68 18.15 -0.37
CA TRP A 174 21.27 18.13 -0.01
C TRP A 174 21.06 19.06 1.19
N GLN A 175 20.25 20.11 0.97
CA GLN A 175 19.89 21.08 1.99
C GLN A 175 18.40 21.42 1.92
N LEU A 176 17.77 21.66 3.07
CA LEU A 176 16.48 22.34 3.13
C LEU A 176 16.71 23.75 3.67
N HIS A 177 16.18 24.74 2.96
CA HIS A 177 16.24 26.12 3.38
C HIS A 177 14.91 26.53 3.97
N GLY A 178 14.94 27.42 4.94
CA GLY A 178 13.74 27.87 5.60
C GLY A 178 13.90 29.15 6.38
N ASN A 179 12.81 29.56 7.01
CA ASN A 179 12.81 30.69 7.93
C ASN A 179 11.85 30.46 9.09
N PHE A 180 12.14 31.07 10.23
CA PHE A 180 11.23 31.19 11.36
C PHE A 180 10.58 32.58 11.33
N ASP A 181 9.27 32.62 11.45
CA ASP A 181 8.48 33.85 11.50
C ASP A 181 8.01 34.06 12.95
N GLU A 182 8.54 35.08 13.61
CA GLU A 182 8.24 35.36 15.02
C GLU A 182 6.78 35.78 15.24
N ASP A 183 6.21 36.55 14.31
CA ASP A 183 4.85 37.10 14.44
C ASP A 183 3.79 36.00 14.40
N SER A 184 3.99 35.02 13.51
CA SER A 184 3.10 33.87 13.36
C SER A 184 3.49 32.66 14.22
N GLY A 185 4.71 32.65 14.76
CA GLY A 185 5.29 31.51 15.46
C GLY A 185 5.47 30.28 14.58
N GLN A 186 5.59 30.45 13.25
CA GLN A 186 5.69 29.36 12.28
C GLN A 186 7.10 29.16 11.77
N LEU A 187 7.46 27.90 11.57
CA LEU A 187 8.66 27.51 10.85
C LEU A 187 8.29 27.17 9.40
N ARG A 188 8.95 27.74 8.41
CA ARG A 188 8.70 27.43 6.99
C ARG A 188 9.92 26.77 6.38
N LEU A 189 9.75 25.62 5.73
CA LEU A 189 10.82 24.91 5.02
C LEU A 189 10.45 24.71 3.55
N ASP A 190 11.39 24.98 2.65
CA ASP A 190 11.34 24.56 1.26
C ASP A 190 11.82 23.11 1.13
N TRP A 191 10.94 22.24 0.65
CA TRP A 191 11.23 20.82 0.48
C TRP A 191 11.74 20.50 -0.93
N GLN A 192 12.84 21.16 -1.32
CA GLN A 192 13.56 20.94 -2.58
C GLN A 192 12.65 20.86 -3.82
N GLY A 193 11.72 21.81 -3.95
CA GLY A 193 10.85 21.89 -5.13
C GLY A 193 9.54 21.11 -5.06
N ILE A 194 9.26 20.36 -3.98
CA ILE A 194 7.89 19.89 -3.69
C ILE A 194 7.01 21.08 -3.29
N GLY A 195 7.55 21.99 -2.45
CA GLY A 195 6.85 23.19 -2.00
C GLY A 195 7.32 23.69 -0.64
N TRP A 196 6.74 24.82 -0.23
CA TRP A 196 6.97 25.42 1.09
C TRP A 196 5.96 24.86 2.09
N PHE A 197 6.46 24.27 3.17
CA PHE A 197 5.64 23.73 4.25
C PHE A 197 5.75 24.60 5.49
N ALA A 198 4.60 24.96 6.05
CA ALA A 198 4.51 25.71 7.31
C ALA A 198 4.31 24.73 8.47
N PHE A 199 5.21 24.76 9.43
CA PHE A 199 5.17 23.96 10.63
C PHE A 199 4.76 24.80 11.83
N THR A 200 3.98 24.19 12.70
CA THR A 200 3.56 24.76 13.98
C THR A 200 4.11 23.91 15.12
N ARG A 201 4.29 24.51 16.31
CA ARG A 201 4.74 23.75 17.48
C ARG A 201 3.75 22.65 17.83
N ARG A 202 4.28 21.49 18.18
CA ARG A 202 3.52 20.34 18.67
C ARG A 202 3.98 19.95 20.06
N ASP A 203 3.03 19.61 20.91
CA ASP A 203 3.27 18.79 22.09
C ASP A 203 3.02 17.31 21.76
N ARG A 204 3.10 16.45 22.78
CA ARG A 204 2.87 15.02 22.60
C ARG A 204 1.45 14.71 22.12
N ASP A 205 0.44 15.36 22.65
CA ASP A 205 -0.96 15.03 22.40
C ASP A 205 -1.45 15.56 21.05
N HIS A 206 -0.72 16.53 20.47
CA HIS A 206 -0.99 17.11 19.16
C HIS A 206 -0.01 16.66 18.06
N ALA A 207 0.69 15.53 18.25
CA ALA A 207 1.60 14.95 17.25
C ALA A 207 1.26 13.47 16.94
N PRO A 208 0.03 13.18 16.45
CA PRO A 208 -0.44 11.82 16.29
C PRO A 208 0.38 10.99 15.32
N GLY A 209 1.01 11.61 14.29
CA GLY A 209 1.87 10.89 13.35
C GLY A 209 3.30 10.67 13.85
N PHE A 210 3.72 11.32 14.94
CA PHE A 210 5.08 11.18 15.50
C PHE A 210 5.12 10.16 16.63
N TYR A 211 4.14 10.20 17.55
CA TYR A 211 4.05 9.24 18.64
C TYR A 211 3.17 8.06 18.24
N PRO A 212 3.47 6.82 18.69
CA PRO A 212 2.62 5.67 18.41
C PRO A 212 1.17 5.89 18.86
N ARG A 213 0.96 6.54 20.02
CA ARG A 213 -0.36 6.92 20.54
C ARG A 213 -0.37 8.31 21.17
N THR A 214 -1.48 9.00 20.94
CA THR A 214 -1.80 10.32 21.49
C THR A 214 -3.25 10.32 22.00
N PRO A 215 -3.54 10.77 23.24
CA PRO A 215 -2.56 11.11 24.28
C PRO A 215 -1.76 9.89 24.75
N ALA A 216 -0.73 10.11 25.59
CA ALA A 216 0.03 9.00 26.18
C ALA A 216 -0.89 8.05 26.96
N ALA A 217 -0.96 6.78 26.57
CA ALA A 217 -1.63 5.77 27.39
C ALA A 217 -0.79 5.45 28.64
N THR A 218 -1.45 5.23 29.78
CA THR A 218 -0.76 4.79 31.01
C THR A 218 -0.44 3.29 31.01
N SER A 219 -1.26 2.49 30.32
CA SER A 219 -1.07 1.05 30.13
C SER A 219 -1.95 0.55 28.99
N TYR A 220 -1.51 -0.45 28.25
CA TYR A 220 -2.33 -1.10 27.25
C TYR A 220 -3.50 -1.85 27.91
N ALA A 221 -4.69 -1.72 27.34
CA ALA A 221 -5.87 -2.48 27.73
C ALA A 221 -6.52 -3.06 26.48
N TYR A 222 -6.51 -4.40 26.40
CA TYR A 222 -7.10 -5.11 25.28
C TYR A 222 -8.59 -4.78 25.10
N ARG A 223 -9.01 -4.64 23.84
CA ARG A 223 -10.41 -4.55 23.44
C ARG A 223 -10.66 -5.50 22.28
N GLN A 224 -11.75 -6.26 22.35
CA GLN A 224 -12.19 -7.05 21.23
C GLN A 224 -12.45 -6.15 20.01
N PRO A 225 -11.99 -6.54 18.81
CA PRO A 225 -12.29 -5.81 17.57
C PRO A 225 -13.79 -5.61 17.36
N LEU A 226 -14.14 -4.46 16.80
CA LEU A 226 -15.55 -4.16 16.49
C LEU A 226 -16.01 -5.00 15.30
N ASP A 227 -17.22 -5.54 15.41
CA ASP A 227 -17.96 -6.03 14.25
C ASP A 227 -18.47 -4.81 13.47
N LEU A 228 -18.03 -4.69 12.23
CA LEU A 228 -18.32 -3.54 11.37
C LEU A 228 -19.15 -3.93 10.15
N ASP A 229 -19.70 -5.14 10.09
CA ASP A 229 -20.36 -5.67 8.90
C ASP A 229 -19.43 -5.58 7.67
N ASP A 230 -18.14 -5.89 7.86
CA ASP A 230 -17.12 -5.99 6.79
C ASP A 230 -16.82 -7.43 6.39
N GLY A 231 -17.69 -8.35 6.80
CA GLY A 231 -17.51 -9.79 6.63
C GLY A 231 -16.60 -10.44 7.68
N TRP A 232 -15.97 -9.70 8.59
CA TRP A 232 -15.25 -10.30 9.72
C TRP A 232 -16.19 -10.61 10.88
N ALA A 233 -16.23 -11.88 11.30
CA ALA A 233 -16.62 -12.20 12.66
C ALA A 233 -15.48 -11.80 13.62
N THR A 234 -15.82 -11.28 14.81
CA THR A 234 -14.83 -10.91 15.83
C THR A 234 -14.90 -11.82 17.05
N SER A 235 -13.80 -11.90 17.81
CA SER A 235 -13.72 -12.74 19.01
C SER A 235 -12.76 -12.15 20.05
N SER A 236 -12.98 -12.51 21.32
CA SER A 236 -12.04 -12.19 22.38
C SER A 236 -10.74 -13.01 22.23
N LEU A 237 -9.63 -12.52 22.81
CA LEU A 237 -8.37 -13.30 22.90
C LEU A 237 -8.59 -14.65 23.59
N GLN A 238 -9.38 -14.67 24.66
CA GLN A 238 -9.65 -15.88 25.44
C GLN A 238 -10.38 -16.94 24.60
N ASP A 239 -11.45 -16.56 23.91
CA ASP A 239 -12.23 -17.48 23.07
C ASP A 239 -11.44 -17.96 21.84
N ALA A 240 -10.46 -17.16 21.40
CA ALA A 240 -9.54 -17.53 20.34
C ALA A 240 -8.29 -18.26 20.86
N GLY A 241 -8.18 -18.53 22.17
CA GLY A 241 -7.05 -19.25 22.77
C GLY A 241 -5.70 -18.53 22.70
N LEU A 242 -5.69 -17.19 22.73
CA LEU A 242 -4.48 -16.37 22.71
C LEU A 242 -4.16 -15.81 24.11
N ASP A 243 -2.89 -15.90 24.54
CA ASP A 243 -2.44 -15.29 25.80
C ASP A 243 -2.45 -13.75 25.73
N ALA A 244 -3.35 -13.15 26.50
CA ALA A 244 -3.47 -11.70 26.61
C ALA A 244 -2.19 -10.99 27.09
N HIS A 245 -1.34 -11.63 27.90
CA HIS A 245 -0.09 -11.03 28.37
C HIS A 245 0.92 -10.90 27.23
N MET A 246 0.99 -11.89 26.34
CA MET A 246 1.89 -11.84 25.18
C MET A 246 1.45 -10.80 24.16
N ILE A 247 0.14 -10.68 23.95
CA ILE A 247 -0.43 -9.63 23.08
C ILE A 247 -0.24 -8.24 23.69
N ALA A 248 -0.45 -8.09 25.00
CA ALA A 248 -0.16 -6.83 25.69
C ALA A 248 1.33 -6.45 25.56
N ALA A 249 2.23 -7.41 25.77
CA ALA A 249 3.67 -7.18 25.63
C ALA A 249 4.08 -6.77 24.21
N LEU A 250 3.42 -7.32 23.18
CA LEU A 250 3.58 -6.89 21.79
C LEU A 250 3.20 -5.42 21.63
N VAL A 251 1.99 -5.04 22.03
CA VAL A 251 1.49 -3.66 21.85
C VAL A 251 2.32 -2.66 22.66
N GLU A 252 2.63 -2.97 23.91
CA GLU A 252 3.50 -2.14 24.75
C GLU A 252 4.91 -2.01 24.19
N SER A 253 5.43 -3.03 23.49
CA SER A 253 6.73 -2.91 22.82
C SER A 253 6.70 -1.90 21.67
N ILE A 254 5.60 -1.83 20.93
CA ILE A 254 5.40 -0.85 19.85
C ILE A 254 5.19 0.56 20.43
N GLU A 255 4.42 0.68 21.51
CA GLU A 255 4.13 1.98 22.15
C GLU A 255 5.38 2.66 22.76
N ARG A 256 6.43 1.87 23.08
CA ARG A 256 7.72 2.40 23.57
C ARG A 256 8.56 3.05 22.48
N ASP A 257 8.37 2.66 21.21
CA ASP A 257 9.21 3.09 20.09
C ASP A 257 8.66 4.38 19.46
N ALA A 258 8.81 5.51 20.16
CA ALA A 258 8.55 6.81 19.54
C ALA A 258 9.45 7.03 18.31
N MET A 259 8.99 7.86 17.36
CA MET A 259 9.74 8.23 16.16
C MET A 259 10.95 9.14 16.46
N THR A 260 11.71 8.90 17.52
CA THR A 260 12.79 9.74 18.03
C THR A 260 14.13 9.54 17.30
N GLY A 261 14.20 8.64 16.31
CA GLY A 261 15.41 8.37 15.55
C GLY A 261 15.16 7.74 14.18
N PRO A 262 16.18 7.75 13.30
CA PRO A 262 16.08 7.28 11.91
C PRO A 262 15.81 5.77 11.79
N ALA A 263 16.19 4.97 12.79
CA ALA A 263 15.97 3.51 12.83
C ALA A 263 14.76 3.11 13.68
N ALA A 264 13.93 4.07 14.12
CA ALA A 264 12.73 3.76 14.89
C ALA A 264 11.73 2.98 14.01
N PRO A 265 11.22 1.82 14.47
CA PRO A 265 10.08 1.17 13.85
C PRO A 265 8.90 2.13 13.73
N GLN A 266 8.21 2.10 12.60
CA GLN A 266 7.05 2.92 12.32
C GLN A 266 5.86 2.02 12.03
N ILE A 267 5.59 1.07 12.93
CA ILE A 267 4.44 0.17 12.79
C ILE A 267 3.17 1.01 12.93
N GLN A 268 2.33 1.00 11.90
CA GLN A 268 1.10 1.78 11.80
C GLN A 268 -0.13 0.95 12.12
N GLY A 269 -0.06 -0.37 11.92
CA GLY A 269 -1.15 -1.30 12.20
C GLY A 269 -0.66 -2.71 12.49
N VAL A 270 -1.30 -3.38 13.45
CA VAL A 270 -1.16 -4.82 13.70
C VAL A 270 -2.54 -5.43 13.85
N LEU A 271 -2.86 -6.39 12.97
CA LEU A 271 -4.11 -7.14 13.05
C LEU A 271 -3.82 -8.63 13.11
N ILE A 272 -4.60 -9.36 13.89
CA ILE A 272 -4.48 -10.81 14.05
C ILE A 272 -5.86 -11.42 13.87
N ALA A 273 -5.96 -12.39 12.97
CA ALA A 273 -7.10 -13.29 12.91
C ALA A 273 -6.67 -14.71 13.26
N ARG A 274 -7.52 -15.41 14.01
CA ARG A 274 -7.33 -16.81 14.36
C ARG A 274 -8.66 -17.54 14.30
N HIS A 275 -8.67 -18.77 13.78
CA HIS A 275 -9.91 -19.56 13.64
C HIS A 275 -11.01 -18.83 12.86
N GLY A 276 -10.61 -18.10 11.80
CA GLY A 276 -11.53 -17.36 10.95
C GLY A 276 -12.13 -16.10 11.59
N LYS A 277 -11.64 -15.64 12.75
CA LYS A 277 -12.16 -14.47 13.46
C LYS A 277 -11.08 -13.43 13.70
N LEU A 278 -11.42 -12.15 13.54
CA LEU A 278 -10.56 -11.02 13.89
C LEU A 278 -10.52 -10.87 15.42
N VAL A 279 -9.32 -10.95 16.00
CA VAL A 279 -9.13 -11.03 17.46
C VAL A 279 -8.33 -9.86 18.03
N VAL A 280 -7.48 -9.23 17.21
CA VAL A 280 -6.71 -8.03 17.54
C VAL A 280 -6.76 -7.07 16.34
N GLU A 281 -6.99 -5.79 16.61
CA GLU A 281 -6.74 -4.69 15.68
C GLU A 281 -6.18 -3.50 16.47
N GLU A 282 -4.94 -3.11 16.21
CA GLU A 282 -4.28 -1.99 16.88
C GLU A 282 -3.65 -1.08 15.83
N TYR A 283 -3.81 0.22 16.02
CA TYR A 283 -3.33 1.24 15.09
C TYR A 283 -2.49 2.29 15.82
N PHE A 284 -1.52 2.84 15.10
CA PHE A 284 -0.51 3.74 15.65
C PHE A 284 -0.18 4.87 14.68
N HIS A 285 0.54 5.89 15.16
CA HIS A 285 1.03 7.01 14.34
C HIS A 285 -0.09 7.73 13.56
N GLY A 286 -1.27 7.88 14.18
CA GLY A 286 -2.42 8.55 13.57
C GLY A 286 -3.05 7.78 12.41
N PHE A 287 -2.71 6.50 12.25
CA PHE A 287 -3.46 5.57 11.42
C PHE A 287 -4.64 4.99 12.19
N ASP A 288 -5.63 4.55 11.43
CA ASP A 288 -6.83 3.91 11.94
C ASP A 288 -7.28 2.82 10.96
N ARG A 289 -8.37 2.14 11.32
CA ARG A 289 -8.96 1.04 10.54
C ARG A 289 -9.42 1.42 9.12
N GLU A 290 -9.77 2.68 8.88
CA GLU A 290 -10.29 3.16 7.59
C GLU A 290 -9.20 3.80 6.72
N ARG A 291 -8.05 4.13 7.32
CA ARG A 291 -6.89 4.64 6.60
C ARG A 291 -6.24 3.51 5.79
N LYS A 292 -6.12 3.74 4.48
CA LYS A 292 -5.56 2.77 3.54
C LYS A 292 -4.03 2.84 3.59
N HIS A 293 -3.41 1.70 3.36
CA HIS A 293 -1.97 1.57 3.20
C HIS A 293 -1.65 1.19 1.77
N ASP A 294 -0.60 1.80 1.23
CA ASP A 294 0.09 1.27 0.06
C ASP A 294 0.64 -0.12 0.42
N THR A 295 0.15 -1.17 -0.22
CA THR A 295 0.67 -2.54 0.03
C THR A 295 2.11 -2.72 -0.44
N ARG A 296 2.62 -1.80 -1.28
CA ARG A 296 3.85 -2.00 -2.05
C ARG A 296 3.82 -3.40 -2.68
N SER A 297 4.95 -4.09 -2.66
CA SER A 297 5.09 -5.44 -3.20
C SER A 297 4.21 -6.52 -2.55
N ALA A 298 3.62 -6.31 -1.37
CA ALA A 298 2.64 -7.27 -0.83
C ALA A 298 1.42 -7.39 -1.78
N GLY A 299 1.17 -6.38 -2.61
CA GLY A 299 0.15 -6.42 -3.66
C GLY A 299 0.38 -7.50 -4.73
N LYS A 300 1.63 -7.97 -4.93
CA LYS A 300 1.97 -8.98 -5.95
C LYS A 300 1.23 -10.30 -5.73
N SER A 301 0.91 -10.65 -4.49
CA SER A 301 0.13 -11.85 -4.18
C SER A 301 -1.30 -11.80 -4.72
N PHE A 302 -1.87 -10.59 -4.92
CA PHE A 302 -3.14 -10.44 -5.64
C PHE A 302 -3.00 -10.75 -7.14
N ALA A 303 -1.84 -10.50 -7.76
CA ALA A 303 -1.60 -10.87 -9.16
C ALA A 303 -1.69 -12.40 -9.36
N SER A 304 -1.10 -13.17 -8.43
CA SER A 304 -1.22 -14.63 -8.39
C SER A 304 -2.67 -15.08 -8.20
N LEU A 305 -3.41 -14.46 -7.28
CA LEU A 305 -4.84 -14.73 -7.12
C LEU A 305 -5.64 -14.43 -8.41
N MET A 306 -5.36 -13.30 -9.08
CA MET A 306 -6.01 -12.93 -10.33
C MET A 306 -5.73 -13.93 -11.46
N VAL A 307 -4.50 -14.45 -11.56
CA VAL A 307 -4.16 -15.52 -12.52
C VAL A 307 -4.97 -16.78 -12.21
N GLY A 308 -5.00 -17.22 -10.95
CA GLY A 308 -5.76 -18.40 -10.53
C GLY A 308 -7.26 -18.29 -10.82
N LEU A 309 -7.85 -17.10 -10.59
CA LEU A 309 -9.23 -16.82 -10.96
C LEU A 309 -9.42 -16.81 -12.49
N ALA A 310 -8.51 -16.19 -13.24
CA ALA A 310 -8.58 -16.15 -14.71
C ALA A 310 -8.51 -17.54 -15.35
N MET A 311 -7.79 -18.50 -14.74
CA MET A 311 -7.77 -19.90 -15.16
C MET A 311 -9.15 -20.57 -15.09
N GLN A 312 -10.03 -20.13 -14.19
CA GLN A 312 -11.40 -20.63 -14.11
C GLN A 312 -12.28 -20.12 -15.27
N HIS A 313 -11.88 -19.03 -15.94
CA HIS A 313 -12.56 -18.47 -17.12
C HIS A 313 -12.04 -19.03 -18.45
N SER A 314 -10.79 -19.49 -18.49
CA SER A 314 -10.13 -19.92 -19.71
C SER A 314 -9.33 -21.19 -19.50
N THR A 315 -9.76 -22.27 -20.15
CA THR A 315 -9.03 -23.55 -20.15
C THR A 315 -7.68 -23.49 -20.87
N LYS A 316 -7.39 -22.37 -21.56
CA LYS A 316 -6.12 -22.15 -22.26
C LYS A 316 -5.05 -21.52 -21.37
N LEU A 317 -5.43 -21.00 -20.20
CA LEU A 317 -4.49 -20.43 -19.24
C LEU A 317 -4.14 -21.49 -18.20
N THR A 318 -2.87 -21.84 -18.12
CA THR A 318 -2.27 -22.68 -17.09
C THR A 318 -0.92 -22.08 -16.67
N PRO A 319 -0.34 -22.48 -15.53
CA PRO A 319 1.01 -22.04 -15.15
C PRO A 319 2.05 -22.32 -16.25
N ASP A 320 1.95 -23.46 -16.96
CA ASP A 320 2.88 -23.85 -18.01
C ASP A 320 2.65 -23.15 -19.36
N THR A 321 1.61 -22.31 -19.47
CA THR A 321 1.28 -21.64 -20.73
C THR A 321 2.36 -20.62 -21.09
N PRO A 322 2.92 -20.64 -22.32
CA PRO A 322 3.87 -19.63 -22.76
C PRO A 322 3.24 -18.23 -22.83
N VAL A 323 3.85 -17.24 -22.19
CA VAL A 323 3.30 -15.87 -22.07
C VAL A 323 3.03 -15.24 -23.43
N LEU A 324 3.96 -15.36 -24.38
CA LEU A 324 3.79 -14.79 -25.73
C LEU A 324 2.64 -15.42 -26.51
N SER A 325 2.24 -16.65 -26.19
CA SER A 325 1.09 -17.28 -26.86
C SER A 325 -0.24 -16.65 -26.45
N LEU A 326 -0.28 -16.01 -25.29
CA LEU A 326 -1.43 -15.30 -24.73
C LEU A 326 -1.44 -13.82 -25.11
N LEU A 327 -0.41 -13.31 -25.79
CA LEU A 327 -0.32 -11.89 -26.12
C LEU A 327 0.00 -11.67 -27.61
N PRO A 328 -0.84 -12.20 -28.53
CA PRO A 328 -0.58 -12.14 -29.96
C PRO A 328 -0.50 -10.71 -30.51
N GLN A 329 -1.06 -9.71 -29.80
CA GLN A 329 -0.97 -8.30 -30.15
C GLN A 329 0.45 -7.72 -30.05
N TYR A 330 1.36 -8.34 -29.28
CA TYR A 330 2.74 -7.87 -29.14
C TYR A 330 3.68 -8.60 -30.10
N GLN A 331 3.80 -8.06 -31.32
CA GLN A 331 4.74 -8.54 -32.34
C GLN A 331 5.94 -7.58 -32.49
N GLY A 332 7.03 -8.05 -33.10
CA GLY A 332 8.20 -7.22 -33.41
C GLY A 332 8.87 -6.63 -32.16
N LEU A 333 9.27 -7.51 -31.22
CA LEU A 333 9.94 -7.11 -29.98
C LEU A 333 11.30 -6.44 -30.27
N ALA A 334 11.66 -5.44 -29.46
CA ALA A 334 12.91 -4.68 -29.63
C ALA A 334 14.17 -5.55 -29.42
N ASN A 335 14.10 -6.49 -28.47
CA ASN A 335 15.15 -7.47 -28.19
C ASN A 335 14.62 -8.88 -28.45
N PRO A 336 14.52 -9.34 -29.70
CA PRO A 336 14.01 -10.68 -30.01
C PRO A 336 15.00 -11.75 -29.55
N ASP A 337 14.51 -12.73 -28.79
CA ASP A 337 15.30 -13.87 -28.31
C ASP A 337 14.42 -15.13 -28.32
N PRO A 338 14.87 -16.29 -28.83
CA PRO A 338 14.12 -17.54 -28.78
C PRO A 338 13.67 -17.97 -27.38
N CYS A 339 14.41 -17.61 -26.32
CA CYS A 339 14.07 -17.90 -24.93
C CYS A 339 12.78 -17.20 -24.48
N LYS A 340 12.43 -16.04 -25.06
CA LYS A 340 11.18 -15.33 -24.72
C LYS A 340 9.92 -16.16 -25.01
N ARG A 341 9.98 -17.07 -26.00
CA ARG A 341 8.87 -17.99 -26.30
C ARG A 341 8.74 -19.12 -25.29
N GLN A 342 9.73 -19.31 -24.42
CA GLN A 342 9.74 -20.33 -23.39
C GLN A 342 9.32 -19.79 -22.02
N ILE A 343 9.25 -18.46 -21.83
CA ILE A 343 8.77 -17.85 -20.59
C ILE A 343 7.30 -18.27 -20.39
N THR A 344 7.03 -18.96 -19.29
CA THR A 344 5.69 -19.40 -18.89
C THR A 344 5.06 -18.42 -17.90
N VAL A 345 3.76 -18.57 -17.65
CA VAL A 345 3.05 -17.82 -16.61
C VAL A 345 3.62 -18.16 -15.22
N ALA A 346 3.98 -19.42 -14.98
CA ALA A 346 4.69 -19.86 -13.78
C ALA A 346 5.98 -19.08 -13.59
N ASP A 347 6.80 -18.92 -14.63
CA ASP A 347 8.08 -18.20 -14.54
C ASP A 347 7.94 -16.75 -14.11
N LEU A 348 6.86 -16.08 -14.53
CA LEU A 348 6.56 -14.73 -14.08
C LEU A 348 6.20 -14.72 -12.58
N MET A 349 5.34 -15.65 -12.14
CA MET A 349 4.90 -15.73 -10.74
C MET A 349 5.98 -16.24 -9.78
N SER A 350 6.92 -17.06 -10.25
CA SER A 350 8.04 -17.61 -9.45
C SER A 350 9.33 -16.81 -9.58
N MET A 351 9.33 -15.67 -10.28
CA MET A 351 10.50 -14.79 -10.45
C MET A 351 11.66 -15.47 -11.21
N THR A 352 11.34 -16.36 -12.15
CA THR A 352 12.30 -17.15 -12.94
C THR A 352 12.23 -16.86 -14.45
N SER A 353 11.63 -15.74 -14.85
CA SER A 353 11.48 -15.35 -16.27
C SER A 353 12.80 -15.19 -17.04
N GLY A 354 13.90 -14.89 -16.35
CA GLY A 354 15.21 -14.65 -16.95
C GLY A 354 15.36 -13.32 -17.68
N LEU A 355 14.34 -12.44 -17.66
CA LEU A 355 14.42 -11.08 -18.19
C LEU A 355 15.43 -10.23 -17.39
N ALA A 356 16.04 -9.25 -18.05
CA ALA A 356 16.92 -8.28 -17.39
C ALA A 356 16.10 -7.23 -16.62
N CYS A 357 15.58 -7.63 -15.45
CA CYS A 357 14.65 -6.86 -14.62
C CYS A 357 14.89 -7.08 -13.12
N ASP A 358 16.14 -7.21 -12.69
CA ASP A 358 16.45 -7.35 -11.27
C ASP A 358 16.21 -6.00 -10.57
N ASP A 359 15.23 -5.94 -9.69
CA ASP A 359 14.92 -4.73 -8.92
C ASP A 359 16.02 -4.40 -7.89
N ASN A 360 16.95 -5.32 -7.62
CA ASN A 360 18.12 -5.06 -6.77
C ASN A 360 19.34 -4.51 -7.54
N ASP A 361 19.24 -4.36 -8.87
CA ASP A 361 20.26 -3.74 -9.70
C ASP A 361 19.70 -2.49 -10.40
N ASP A 362 20.08 -1.31 -9.91
CA ASP A 362 19.68 -0.01 -10.48
C ASP A 362 20.07 0.16 -11.96
N LYS A 363 20.98 -0.67 -12.48
CA LYS A 363 21.39 -0.66 -13.89
C LYS A 363 20.55 -1.60 -14.75
N SER A 364 19.71 -2.42 -14.14
CA SER A 364 18.83 -3.33 -14.87
C SER A 364 17.82 -2.52 -15.67
N PRO A 365 17.69 -2.71 -16.99
CA PRO A 365 16.74 -1.93 -17.79
C PRO A 365 15.29 -2.20 -17.38
N GLY A 366 15.00 -3.36 -16.80
CA GLY A 366 13.68 -3.73 -16.30
C GLY A 366 13.47 -3.49 -14.81
N ASN A 367 14.41 -2.83 -14.11
CA ASN A 367 14.23 -2.40 -12.72
C ASN A 367 12.94 -1.57 -12.58
N GLU A 368 12.20 -1.77 -11.49
CA GLU A 368 10.91 -1.13 -11.21
C GLU A 368 10.96 0.40 -11.36
N ASP A 369 11.92 1.07 -10.72
CA ASP A 369 12.03 2.54 -10.75
C ASP A 369 12.38 3.03 -12.17
N VAL A 370 13.22 2.30 -12.90
CA VAL A 370 13.56 2.60 -14.30
C VAL A 370 12.33 2.50 -15.20
N MET A 371 11.52 1.46 -15.03
CA MET A 371 10.28 1.26 -15.79
C MET A 371 9.22 2.33 -15.45
N GLN A 372 9.08 2.69 -14.17
CA GLN A 372 8.07 3.65 -13.70
C GLN A 372 8.43 5.11 -14.01
N SER A 373 9.71 5.46 -14.02
CA SER A 373 10.18 6.85 -14.23
C SER A 373 10.33 7.25 -15.70
N GLN A 374 10.30 6.30 -16.64
CA GLN A 374 10.41 6.61 -18.06
C GLN A 374 9.05 6.99 -18.70
N HIS A 375 9.09 7.83 -19.74
CA HIS A 375 7.91 8.31 -20.48
C HIS A 375 7.89 7.92 -21.96
N ARG A 376 8.80 7.01 -22.37
CA ARG A 376 8.95 6.59 -23.77
C ARG A 376 7.98 5.49 -24.16
N GLN A 377 7.57 4.66 -23.20
CA GLN A 377 6.66 3.54 -23.40
C GLN A 377 5.64 3.49 -22.26
N ASN A 378 4.39 3.85 -22.58
CA ASN A 378 3.30 3.91 -21.61
C ASN A 378 2.62 2.55 -21.37
N ASP A 379 2.80 1.60 -22.29
CA ASP A 379 2.39 0.21 -22.11
C ASP A 379 3.55 -0.57 -21.47
N TRP A 380 3.50 -0.74 -20.15
CA TRP A 380 4.55 -1.45 -19.43
C TRP A 380 4.55 -2.98 -19.69
N TYR A 381 3.50 -3.55 -20.29
CA TYR A 381 3.56 -4.92 -20.79
C TYR A 381 4.47 -4.99 -22.01
N ARG A 382 4.31 -4.05 -22.96
CA ARG A 382 5.22 -3.88 -24.09
C ARG A 382 6.66 -3.61 -23.62
N TYR A 383 6.83 -2.71 -22.65
CA TYR A 383 8.14 -2.41 -22.06
C TYR A 383 8.85 -3.68 -21.57
N THR A 384 8.14 -4.49 -20.78
CA THR A 384 8.66 -5.74 -20.21
C THR A 384 9.02 -6.75 -21.30
N LEU A 385 8.15 -6.91 -22.30
CA LEU A 385 8.39 -7.81 -23.43
C LEU A 385 9.57 -7.36 -24.31
N ASP A 386 9.87 -6.06 -24.35
CA ASP A 386 11.00 -5.48 -25.08
C ASP A 386 12.33 -5.59 -24.32
N LEU A 387 12.36 -5.98 -23.04
CA LEU A 387 13.61 -6.15 -22.28
C LEU A 387 14.52 -7.23 -22.86
N PRO A 388 15.85 -7.13 -22.77
CA PRO A 388 16.74 -8.24 -23.11
C PRO A 388 16.60 -9.41 -22.11
N MET A 389 17.01 -10.61 -22.52
CA MET A 389 17.19 -11.75 -21.60
C MET A 389 18.52 -11.59 -20.87
N ALA A 390 18.52 -11.77 -19.55
CA ALA A 390 19.74 -11.88 -18.73
C ALA A 390 20.19 -13.34 -18.58
N ARG A 391 19.25 -14.29 -18.66
CA ARG A 391 19.48 -15.75 -18.54
C ARG A 391 18.31 -16.52 -19.15
N ALA A 392 18.46 -17.85 -19.28
CA ALA A 392 17.34 -18.71 -19.69
C ALA A 392 16.20 -18.67 -18.65
N PRO A 393 14.92 -18.78 -19.09
CA PRO A 393 13.78 -18.87 -18.19
C PRO A 393 13.74 -20.22 -17.44
N GLY A 394 13.02 -20.23 -16.32
CA GLY A 394 12.85 -21.40 -15.45
C GLY A 394 13.99 -21.62 -14.46
N GLY A 395 14.05 -22.83 -13.91
CA GLY A 395 14.97 -23.21 -12.85
C GLY A 395 14.43 -22.86 -11.46
N ASN A 396 15.29 -22.95 -10.45
CA ASN A 396 14.93 -22.75 -9.05
C ASN A 396 15.51 -21.47 -8.42
N LYS A 397 16.21 -20.63 -9.18
CA LYS A 397 16.84 -19.40 -8.68
C LYS A 397 16.03 -18.17 -9.07
N ALA A 398 15.33 -17.59 -8.10
CA ALA A 398 14.53 -16.39 -8.30
C ALA A 398 15.42 -15.14 -8.49
N VAL A 399 14.99 -14.20 -9.33
CA VAL A 399 15.50 -12.82 -9.41
C VAL A 399 14.30 -11.89 -9.35
N TYR A 400 14.30 -10.98 -8.38
CA TYR A 400 13.13 -10.19 -8.02
C TYR A 400 12.83 -9.21 -9.15
N CYS A 401 11.68 -9.36 -9.80
CA CYS A 401 11.35 -8.68 -11.04
C CYS A 401 9.90 -8.21 -11.08
N SER A 402 9.68 -6.95 -10.69
CA SER A 402 8.34 -6.33 -10.68
C SER A 402 7.77 -6.17 -12.09
N ALA A 403 8.60 -5.90 -13.10
CA ALA A 403 8.19 -5.86 -14.50
C ALA A 403 7.56 -7.21 -14.95
N GLY A 404 8.15 -8.33 -14.52
CA GLY A 404 7.67 -9.68 -14.81
C GLY A 404 6.31 -9.98 -14.17
N ILE A 405 6.12 -9.62 -12.90
CA ILE A 405 4.82 -9.73 -12.23
C ILE A 405 3.78 -8.84 -12.91
N ASN A 406 4.13 -7.61 -13.27
CA ASN A 406 3.19 -6.71 -13.93
C ASN A 406 2.67 -7.29 -15.26
N LEU A 407 3.52 -7.99 -16.03
CA LEU A 407 3.13 -8.63 -17.28
C LEU A 407 2.00 -9.67 -17.13
N LEU A 408 1.77 -10.20 -15.93
CA LEU A 408 0.60 -11.04 -15.62
C LEU A 408 -0.72 -10.30 -15.85
N GLY A 409 -0.73 -8.97 -15.76
CA GLY A 409 -1.91 -8.16 -16.07
C GLY A 409 -2.35 -8.32 -17.52
N GLY A 410 -1.41 -8.26 -18.46
CA GLY A 410 -1.69 -8.53 -19.87
C GLY A 410 -2.24 -9.94 -20.10
N VAL A 411 -1.72 -10.93 -19.37
CA VAL A 411 -2.20 -12.32 -19.42
C VAL A 411 -3.64 -12.45 -18.92
N VAL A 412 -3.95 -11.88 -17.75
CA VAL A 412 -5.31 -11.91 -17.17
C VAL A 412 -6.29 -11.15 -18.07
N GLY A 413 -5.92 -9.96 -18.52
CA GLY A 413 -6.74 -9.15 -19.42
C GLY A 413 -7.04 -9.86 -20.73
N HIS A 414 -6.06 -10.54 -21.33
CA HIS A 414 -6.29 -11.33 -22.55
C HIS A 414 -7.19 -12.55 -22.31
N ALA A 415 -6.93 -13.30 -21.24
CA ALA A 415 -7.66 -14.53 -20.94
C ALA A 415 -9.15 -14.28 -20.62
N THR A 416 -9.46 -13.11 -20.05
CA THR A 416 -10.79 -12.78 -19.53
C THR A 416 -11.55 -11.77 -20.41
N GLY A 417 -10.84 -10.95 -21.20
CA GLY A 417 -11.40 -9.81 -21.92
C GLY A 417 -11.85 -8.66 -21.02
N MET A 418 -11.53 -8.70 -19.72
CA MET A 418 -11.95 -7.72 -18.73
C MET A 418 -10.82 -6.72 -18.44
N TRP A 419 -11.21 -5.47 -18.16
CA TRP A 419 -10.30 -4.47 -17.60
C TRP A 419 -9.91 -4.88 -16.17
N LEU A 420 -8.62 -4.82 -15.82
CA LEU A 420 -8.12 -5.43 -14.59
C LEU A 420 -8.77 -4.89 -13.30
N PRO A 421 -9.02 -3.57 -13.14
CA PRO A 421 -9.78 -3.08 -11.99
C PRO A 421 -11.19 -3.67 -11.88
N ALA A 422 -11.89 -3.85 -13.00
CA ALA A 422 -13.21 -4.47 -13.03
C ALA A 422 -13.14 -5.97 -12.68
N PHE A 423 -12.10 -6.66 -13.16
CA PHE A 423 -11.85 -8.06 -12.80
C PHE A 423 -11.58 -8.20 -11.29
N PHE A 424 -10.70 -7.36 -10.74
CA PHE A 424 -10.42 -7.34 -9.30
C PHE A 424 -11.69 -7.09 -8.49
N ASP A 425 -12.50 -6.08 -8.83
CA ASP A 425 -13.73 -5.78 -8.09
C ASP A 425 -14.72 -6.94 -8.14
N THR A 426 -14.91 -7.53 -9.31
CA THR A 426 -15.90 -8.60 -9.51
C THR A 426 -15.52 -9.88 -8.75
N TYR A 427 -14.26 -10.30 -8.80
CA TYR A 427 -13.85 -11.62 -8.33
C TYR A 427 -13.06 -11.62 -7.01
N ILE A 428 -12.59 -10.46 -6.55
CA ILE A 428 -11.83 -10.32 -5.31
C ILE A 428 -12.50 -9.32 -4.37
N GLY A 429 -12.65 -8.06 -4.81
CA GLY A 429 -13.15 -6.96 -3.99
C GLY A 429 -14.54 -7.23 -3.41
N ARG A 430 -15.55 -7.47 -4.27
CA ARG A 430 -16.93 -7.75 -3.83
C ARG A 430 -17.04 -9.09 -3.08
N PRO A 431 -16.48 -10.22 -3.55
CA PRO A 431 -16.58 -11.50 -2.83
C PRO A 431 -15.96 -11.46 -1.43
N LEU A 432 -14.85 -10.75 -1.25
CA LEU A 432 -14.21 -10.54 0.05
C LEU A 432 -14.80 -9.36 0.83
N GLN A 433 -15.84 -8.70 0.31
CA GLN A 433 -16.49 -7.55 0.94
C GLN A 433 -15.48 -6.44 1.28
N MET A 434 -14.47 -6.26 0.43
CA MET A 434 -13.51 -5.17 0.53
C MET A 434 -14.20 -3.84 0.23
N ARG A 435 -13.73 -2.76 0.86
CA ARG A 435 -14.32 -1.44 0.70
C ARG A 435 -13.25 -0.40 0.49
N ASP A 436 -13.58 0.60 -0.32
CA ASP A 436 -12.81 1.85 -0.44
C ASP A 436 -11.32 1.59 -0.72
N TYR A 437 -11.06 0.69 -1.66
CA TYR A 437 -9.71 0.38 -2.14
C TYR A 437 -9.40 1.14 -3.42
N HIS A 438 -8.12 1.42 -3.64
CA HIS A 438 -7.66 2.20 -4.78
C HIS A 438 -6.60 1.41 -5.56
N ILE A 439 -6.92 1.06 -6.80
CA ILE A 439 -6.04 0.30 -7.70
C ILE A 439 -5.22 1.29 -8.51
N ASN A 440 -3.90 1.31 -8.31
CA ASN A 440 -2.97 2.12 -9.09
C ASN A 440 -2.96 1.67 -10.56
N LEU A 441 -2.96 2.65 -11.45
CA LEU A 441 -2.98 2.45 -12.89
C LEU A 441 -1.63 2.79 -13.50
N MET A 442 -1.25 2.00 -14.50
CA MET A 442 -0.16 2.31 -15.42
C MET A 442 -0.54 3.50 -16.33
N PRO A 443 0.42 4.12 -17.04
CA PRO A 443 0.14 5.24 -17.93
C PRO A 443 -0.87 4.94 -19.07
N ASN A 444 -1.03 3.69 -19.47
CA ASN A 444 -2.04 3.27 -20.46
C ASN A 444 -3.46 3.10 -19.86
N GLY A 445 -3.63 3.26 -18.54
CA GLY A 445 -4.91 3.17 -17.85
C GLY A 445 -5.32 1.78 -17.35
N ASP A 446 -4.47 0.76 -17.50
CA ASP A 446 -4.71 -0.57 -16.90
C ASP A 446 -4.06 -0.70 -15.51
N ALA A 447 -4.43 -1.71 -14.74
CA ALA A 447 -3.88 -1.90 -13.39
C ALA A 447 -2.40 -2.29 -13.41
N TYR A 448 -1.63 -1.75 -12.47
CA TYR A 448 -0.27 -2.21 -12.19
C TYR A 448 -0.30 -3.36 -11.19
N LEU A 449 0.10 -4.57 -11.60
CA LEU A 449 -0.04 -5.76 -10.75
C LEU A 449 1.18 -6.03 -9.85
N ALA A 450 2.26 -5.26 -9.97
CA ALA A 450 3.46 -5.51 -9.16
C ALA A 450 3.39 -4.89 -7.74
N GLY A 451 2.27 -4.30 -7.34
CA GLY A 451 2.10 -3.67 -6.04
C GLY A 451 1.36 -2.35 -6.14
N GLY A 452 1.34 -1.57 -5.05
CA GLY A 452 0.82 -0.20 -5.08
C GLY A 452 -0.69 -0.06 -4.93
N ILE A 453 -1.43 -1.16 -4.76
CA ILE A 453 -2.85 -1.10 -4.39
C ILE A 453 -2.98 -0.56 -2.96
N TYR A 454 -3.90 0.37 -2.75
CA TYR A 454 -4.21 0.90 -1.43
C TYR A 454 -5.40 0.15 -0.83
N LEU A 455 -5.17 -0.48 0.33
CA LEU A 455 -6.16 -1.29 1.03
C LEU A 455 -6.26 -0.86 2.50
N ARG A 456 -7.45 -1.02 3.09
CA ARG A 456 -7.61 -0.96 4.55
C ARG A 456 -6.92 -2.18 5.18
N PRO A 457 -6.34 -2.06 6.39
CA PRO A 457 -5.67 -3.20 7.05
C PRO A 457 -6.58 -4.43 7.24
N ARG A 458 -7.88 -4.20 7.55
CA ARG A 458 -8.86 -5.29 7.68
C ARG A 458 -9.10 -6.01 6.35
N ASP A 459 -8.98 -5.32 5.21
CA ASP A 459 -9.12 -5.91 3.88
C ASP A 459 -7.84 -6.61 3.42
N MET A 460 -6.65 -6.10 3.78
CA MET A 460 -5.38 -6.83 3.59
C MET A 460 -5.41 -8.20 4.28
N LEU A 461 -5.91 -8.24 5.52
CA LEU A 461 -5.98 -9.49 6.31
C LEU A 461 -6.88 -10.54 5.67
N LYS A 462 -7.88 -10.13 4.89
CA LYS A 462 -8.78 -11.06 4.19
C LYS A 462 -8.07 -11.89 3.13
N LEU A 463 -7.01 -11.37 2.50
CA LEU A 463 -6.20 -12.18 1.58
C LEU A 463 -5.53 -13.33 2.33
N GLY A 464 -4.90 -13.04 3.47
CA GLY A 464 -4.28 -14.05 4.33
C GLY A 464 -5.31 -15.08 4.82
N GLN A 465 -6.48 -14.62 5.27
CA GLN A 465 -7.54 -15.51 5.73
C GLN A 465 -8.16 -16.36 4.62
N LEU A 466 -8.32 -15.80 3.41
CA LEU A 466 -8.81 -16.54 2.25
C LEU A 466 -7.88 -17.72 1.94
N TYR A 467 -6.57 -17.47 1.92
CA TYR A 467 -5.57 -18.51 1.69
C TYR A 467 -5.52 -19.51 2.84
N LEU A 468 -5.53 -19.04 4.09
CA LEU A 468 -5.57 -19.90 5.27
C LEU A 468 -6.79 -20.85 5.25
N ALA A 469 -7.94 -20.36 4.80
CA ALA A 469 -9.18 -21.13 4.65
C ALA A 469 -9.28 -21.93 3.34
N GLY A 470 -8.20 -22.08 2.58
CA GLY A 470 -8.19 -22.88 1.34
C GLY A 470 -9.10 -22.32 0.24
N GLY A 471 -9.18 -21.00 0.13
CA GLY A 471 -9.92 -20.28 -0.91
C GLY A 471 -11.39 -20.02 -0.59
N VAL A 472 -11.81 -20.18 0.68
CA VAL A 472 -13.17 -19.92 1.14
C VAL A 472 -13.22 -18.66 1.99
N TRP A 473 -14.20 -17.80 1.74
CA TRP A 473 -14.53 -16.63 2.55
C TRP A 473 -16.00 -16.66 2.93
N ASN A 474 -16.32 -16.60 4.22
CA ASN A 474 -17.70 -16.63 4.74
C ASN A 474 -18.59 -17.73 4.14
N GLY A 475 -18.04 -18.94 4.01
CA GLY A 475 -18.75 -20.11 3.46
C GLY A 475 -18.83 -20.14 1.92
N HIS A 476 -18.37 -19.11 1.23
CA HIS A 476 -18.33 -19.05 -0.23
C HIS A 476 -16.93 -19.31 -0.77
N ARG A 477 -16.81 -20.21 -1.74
CA ARG A 477 -15.55 -20.46 -2.44
C ARG A 477 -15.28 -19.29 -3.40
N VAL A 478 -14.21 -18.55 -3.14
CA VAL A 478 -13.71 -17.49 -4.04
C VAL A 478 -12.72 -18.10 -5.03
N ILE A 479 -11.83 -18.97 -4.56
CA ILE A 479 -10.87 -19.68 -5.40
C ILE A 479 -10.74 -21.15 -4.99
N ASP A 480 -10.35 -22.00 -5.94
CA ASP A 480 -10.13 -23.41 -5.67
C ASP A 480 -8.97 -23.66 -4.71
N ARG A 481 -9.19 -24.58 -3.76
CA ARG A 481 -8.17 -24.98 -2.79
C ARG A 481 -6.88 -25.46 -3.47
N HIS A 482 -7.01 -26.09 -4.63
CA HIS A 482 -5.85 -26.52 -5.42
C HIS A 482 -4.94 -25.35 -5.80
N TRP A 483 -5.49 -24.18 -6.16
CA TRP A 483 -4.67 -23.01 -6.48
C TRP A 483 -3.95 -22.47 -5.24
N VAL A 484 -4.63 -22.42 -4.10
CA VAL A 484 -4.03 -22.00 -2.83
C VAL A 484 -2.85 -22.91 -2.47
N ASP A 485 -3.04 -24.22 -2.51
CA ASP A 485 -1.99 -25.20 -2.25
C ASP A 485 -0.83 -25.06 -3.26
N LEU A 486 -1.13 -24.94 -4.56
CA LEU A 486 -0.13 -24.82 -5.62
C LEU A 486 0.67 -23.51 -5.54
N SER A 487 0.02 -22.39 -5.23
CA SER A 487 0.67 -21.07 -5.21
C SER A 487 1.53 -20.84 -3.98
N THR A 488 1.38 -21.64 -2.92
CA THR A 488 2.09 -21.49 -1.65
C THR A 488 3.14 -22.58 -1.38
N ILE A 489 3.40 -23.48 -2.34
CA ILE A 489 4.57 -24.37 -2.30
C ILE A 489 5.78 -23.72 -2.95
N ARG A 490 6.99 -24.21 -2.61
CA ARG A 490 8.25 -23.71 -3.14
C ARG A 490 8.40 -24.08 -4.62
N HIS A 491 8.47 -23.07 -5.49
CA HIS A 491 8.79 -23.19 -6.92
C HIS A 491 10.20 -22.68 -7.22
N ALA A 492 10.66 -21.67 -6.49
CA ALA A 492 12.00 -21.11 -6.58
C ALA A 492 12.51 -20.68 -5.20
N GLU A 493 13.73 -20.14 -5.13
CA GLU A 493 14.31 -19.58 -3.92
C GLU A 493 15.20 -18.37 -4.25
N PHE A 494 15.18 -17.37 -3.37
CA PHE A 494 16.15 -16.26 -3.37
C PHE A 494 17.41 -16.64 -2.59
N ALA A 495 17.23 -17.41 -1.52
CA ALA A 495 18.28 -17.95 -0.65
C ALA A 495 17.83 -19.31 -0.07
N PRO A 496 18.73 -20.14 0.49
CA PRO A 496 18.36 -21.46 1.02
C PRO A 496 17.19 -21.46 2.02
N ASP A 497 17.11 -20.41 2.85
CA ASP A 497 16.09 -20.14 3.87
C ASP A 497 14.98 -19.18 3.41
N HIS A 498 15.00 -18.76 2.14
CA HIS A 498 14.01 -17.89 1.52
C HIS A 498 13.47 -18.52 0.24
N GLY A 499 12.42 -19.33 0.40
CA GLY A 499 11.70 -19.91 -0.72
C GLY A 499 10.71 -18.93 -1.34
N TYR A 500 10.26 -19.23 -2.56
CA TYR A 500 9.25 -18.46 -3.25
C TYR A 500 8.23 -19.37 -3.92
N GLY A 501 6.96 -19.06 -3.73
CA GLY A 501 5.83 -19.68 -4.42
C GLY A 501 5.43 -18.88 -5.66
N TYR A 502 4.14 -18.90 -6.00
CA TYR A 502 3.59 -18.00 -7.00
C TYR A 502 3.20 -16.68 -6.35
N ALA A 503 4.13 -15.74 -6.37
CA ALA A 503 4.04 -14.44 -5.72
C ALA A 503 3.83 -14.49 -4.19
N TRP A 504 4.37 -15.51 -3.53
CA TRP A 504 4.35 -15.67 -2.07
C TRP A 504 5.78 -15.95 -1.56
N HIS A 505 6.21 -15.18 -0.57
CA HIS A 505 7.46 -15.44 0.16
C HIS A 505 7.26 -16.63 1.09
N LEU A 506 8.22 -17.55 1.15
CA LEU A 506 8.13 -18.78 1.96
C LEU A 506 9.30 -18.84 2.94
N HIS A 507 8.96 -18.85 4.22
CA HIS A 507 9.91 -18.82 5.33
C HIS A 507 9.57 -19.88 6.38
N ALA A 508 10.43 -19.97 7.40
CA ALA A 508 10.20 -20.74 8.60
C ALA A 508 10.40 -19.83 9.81
N MET A 509 9.32 -19.58 10.56
CA MET A 509 9.37 -18.79 11.78
C MET A 509 9.87 -19.65 12.94
N LYS A 510 11.01 -19.28 13.51
CA LYS A 510 11.59 -19.96 14.66
C LYS A 510 10.95 -19.45 15.94
N SER A 511 10.21 -20.30 16.66
CA SER A 511 9.60 -19.92 17.94
C SER A 511 9.60 -21.10 18.92
N VAL A 512 10.12 -20.87 20.13
CA VAL A 512 10.16 -21.81 21.28
C VAL A 512 10.14 -23.30 20.89
N GLY A 513 11.27 -23.81 20.43
CA GLY A 513 11.47 -25.25 20.22
C GLY A 513 10.79 -25.84 18.99
N HIS A 514 10.12 -25.04 18.16
CA HIS A 514 9.47 -25.47 16.91
C HIS A 514 9.66 -24.44 15.79
N ASP A 515 9.87 -24.94 14.57
CA ASP A 515 9.94 -24.10 13.38
C ASP A 515 8.57 -24.17 12.67
N TYR A 516 7.87 -23.05 12.62
CA TYR A 516 6.54 -22.94 12.00
C TYR A 516 6.68 -22.58 10.54
N ARG A 517 6.04 -23.34 9.65
CA ARG A 517 5.96 -22.96 8.24
C ARG A 517 5.07 -21.73 8.08
N GLU A 518 5.55 -20.78 7.29
CA GLU A 518 4.75 -19.63 6.89
C GLU A 518 4.83 -19.37 5.39
N TYR A 519 3.84 -18.63 4.90
CA TYR A 519 3.93 -17.92 3.64
C TYR A 519 3.42 -16.49 3.82
N ALA A 520 4.07 -15.55 3.16
CA ALA A 520 3.82 -14.13 3.36
C ALA A 520 3.77 -13.34 2.05
N ALA A 521 2.89 -12.34 2.01
CA ALA A 521 2.99 -11.24 1.06
C ALA A 521 3.82 -10.13 1.72
N GLU A 522 4.92 -9.72 1.10
CA GLU A 522 5.90 -8.80 1.69
C GLU A 522 6.08 -7.56 0.82
N GLY A 523 5.95 -6.40 1.45
CA GLY A 523 6.01 -5.09 0.83
C GLY A 523 7.03 -4.18 1.50
N ASN A 524 7.72 -3.39 0.67
CA ASN A 524 8.66 -2.37 1.14
C ASN A 524 8.03 -1.50 2.23
N GLY A 525 8.83 -1.18 3.27
CA GLY A 525 8.39 -0.36 4.38
C GLY A 525 7.66 -1.10 5.50
N GLY A 526 7.48 -2.42 5.38
CA GLY A 526 6.91 -3.28 6.40
C GLY A 526 5.42 -3.54 6.20
N GLN A 527 5.03 -3.82 4.95
CA GLN A 527 3.67 -4.29 4.63
C GLN A 527 3.70 -5.81 4.58
N PHE A 528 3.12 -6.46 5.57
CA PHE A 528 3.13 -7.91 5.69
C PHE A 528 1.70 -8.45 5.76
N ILE A 529 1.42 -9.49 4.97
CA ILE A 529 0.28 -10.39 5.17
C ILE A 529 0.88 -11.78 5.38
N ILE A 530 0.92 -12.20 6.64
CA ILE A 530 1.58 -13.43 7.07
C ILE A 530 0.52 -14.49 7.36
N VAL A 531 0.78 -15.73 6.96
CA VAL A 531 -0.10 -16.86 7.26
C VAL A 531 0.72 -17.99 7.90
N VAL A 532 0.25 -18.47 9.05
CA VAL A 532 0.85 -19.58 9.80
C VAL A 532 -0.20 -20.70 9.89
N PRO A 533 -0.25 -21.62 8.90
CA PRO A 533 -1.32 -22.61 8.81
C PRO A 533 -1.43 -23.54 10.02
N GLU A 534 -0.28 -23.92 10.59
CA GLU A 534 -0.21 -24.85 11.74
C GLU A 534 -0.94 -24.31 12.98
N LEU A 535 -1.11 -22.99 13.09
CA LEU A 535 -1.78 -22.34 14.21
C LEU A 535 -3.15 -21.77 13.86
N ASP A 536 -3.56 -21.91 12.60
CA ASP A 536 -4.77 -21.29 12.04
C ASP A 536 -4.80 -19.77 12.29
N ILE A 537 -3.66 -19.11 12.02
CA ILE A 537 -3.44 -17.67 12.24
C ILE A 537 -3.05 -16.98 10.95
N THR A 538 -3.59 -15.77 10.75
CA THR A 538 -3.04 -14.79 9.82
C THR A 538 -2.83 -13.45 10.52
N VAL A 539 -1.77 -12.74 10.13
CA VAL A 539 -1.35 -11.48 10.72
C VAL A 539 -1.14 -10.44 9.61
N VAL A 540 -1.61 -9.23 9.84
CA VAL A 540 -1.20 -8.05 9.06
C VAL A 540 -0.35 -7.16 9.93
N ILE A 541 0.79 -6.73 9.39
CA ILE A 541 1.59 -5.62 9.90
C ILE A 541 1.66 -4.59 8.79
N THR A 542 1.36 -3.34 9.09
CA THR A 542 1.62 -2.20 8.19
C THR A 542 2.58 -1.25 8.88
N ALA A 543 3.49 -0.64 8.12
CA ALA A 543 4.50 0.27 8.66
C ALA A 543 4.96 1.33 7.65
N GLY A 544 5.67 2.36 8.12
CA GLY A 544 6.12 3.50 7.32
C GLY A 544 7.62 3.52 6.98
N ASN A 545 8.36 2.43 7.17
CA ASN A 545 9.83 2.40 7.06
C ASN A 545 10.33 2.20 5.60
N TYR A 546 9.71 2.86 4.62
CA TYR A 546 10.01 2.68 3.19
C TYR A 546 11.49 2.91 2.85
N GLY A 547 12.05 2.08 1.97
CA GLY A 547 13.47 2.16 1.58
C GLY A 547 14.49 1.75 2.65
N ASP A 548 14.06 1.35 3.86
CA ASP A 548 14.96 0.94 4.95
C ASP A 548 14.79 -0.54 5.34
N PHE A 549 15.30 -1.42 4.48
CA PHE A 549 15.19 -2.88 4.64
C PHE A 549 15.66 -3.38 6.01
N LYS A 550 16.71 -2.77 6.57
CA LYS A 550 17.29 -3.19 7.86
C LYS A 550 16.34 -2.94 9.04
N THR A 551 15.47 -1.94 8.93
CA THR A 551 14.51 -1.59 9.98
C THR A 551 13.18 -2.31 9.77
N TRP A 552 12.66 -2.36 8.53
CA TRP A 552 11.31 -2.89 8.30
C TRP A 552 11.26 -4.41 8.21
N TYR A 553 12.29 -5.07 7.66
CA TYR A 553 12.25 -6.53 7.47
C TYR A 553 12.15 -7.31 8.79
N PRO A 554 12.88 -6.93 9.87
CA PRO A 554 12.74 -7.59 11.17
C PRO A 554 11.39 -7.40 11.86
N LEU A 555 10.48 -6.55 11.37
CA LEU A 555 9.18 -6.35 12.01
C LEU A 555 8.32 -7.63 11.99
N GLN A 556 8.54 -8.53 11.01
CA GLN A 556 7.88 -9.84 10.99
C GLN A 556 8.29 -10.74 12.17
N ASP A 557 9.45 -10.52 12.78
CA ASP A 557 9.92 -11.28 13.95
C ASP A 557 9.02 -11.07 15.17
N LEU A 558 8.21 -10.00 15.19
CA LEU A 558 7.17 -9.79 16.20
C LEU A 558 6.15 -10.94 16.23
N VAL A 559 5.88 -11.56 15.09
CA VAL A 559 4.99 -12.73 15.01
C VAL A 559 5.61 -13.91 15.75
N ALA A 560 6.86 -14.24 15.46
CA ALA A 560 7.58 -15.33 16.12
C ALA A 560 7.83 -15.05 17.62
N LYS A 561 8.08 -13.78 17.98
CA LYS A 561 8.39 -13.38 19.35
C LYS A 561 7.18 -13.30 20.28
N TYR A 562 6.03 -12.85 19.78
CA TYR A 562 4.86 -12.60 20.63
C TYR A 562 3.63 -13.39 20.22
N ILE A 563 3.28 -13.44 18.93
CA ILE A 563 2.00 -13.99 18.45
C ILE A 563 2.00 -15.52 18.48
N ILE A 564 3.06 -16.16 17.97
CA ILE A 564 3.19 -17.62 18.02
C ILE A 564 3.22 -18.13 19.47
N PRO A 565 4.03 -17.58 20.39
CA PRO A 565 3.97 -17.97 21.79
C PRO A 565 2.61 -17.73 22.44
N ALA A 566 1.89 -16.65 22.07
CA ALA A 566 0.53 -16.41 22.57
C ALA A 566 -0.45 -17.53 22.18
N ALA A 567 -0.25 -18.15 21.01
CA ALA A 567 -1.12 -19.21 20.49
C ALA A 567 -0.79 -20.61 21.02
N ASN A 568 0.41 -20.81 21.58
CA ASN A 568 0.93 -22.10 22.03
C ASN A 568 0.74 -22.37 23.53
N LYS A 569 0.15 -21.44 24.28
CA LYS A 569 -0.07 -21.64 25.71
C LYS A 569 -1.17 -22.68 25.92
N GLN A 570 -0.76 -23.84 26.44
CA GLN A 570 -1.65 -24.87 27.01
C GLN A 570 -2.18 -24.44 28.37
#